data_AF-A0A3C0SPG1-F1
#
_entry.id   AF-A0A3C0SPG1-F1
#
_cell.length_a   1.000
_cell.length_b   1.000
_cell.length_c   1.000
_cell.angle_alpha   90.00
_cell.angle_beta   90.00
_cell.angle_gamma   90.00
#
_symmetry.space_group_name_H-M   'P 1'
#
loop_
_entity.id
_entity.type
_entity.pdbx_description
1 polymer ?
#
loop_
_entity_poly.entity_id
_entity_poly.type
_entity_poly.pdbx_seq_one_letter_code
_entity_poly.pdbx_strand_id
1 'polypeptide(L)'
;MGGTMIYTIKDSERKDILEAYDKDNNLVGEAVISPFRDSDINEKPRLNIYIDINVKDVENKIELKDQMFDEIMKRSRAIKEENKDIDVRVYHCCFSDNKENIAYYSSKEGFNHDEGMHIIKKEITEESSQIQDINGIDFVSLEFIDEDEIKQLVEKQNKVFVCGYSLEDLKKLRSENQWFSIAAKHKDEIIGNIVIIVKEDELNNKYGWV
;
A
#
# COMPACT_ATOMS: atom_id res chain seq x y z
N MET A 1 43.09 -14.62 -6.77
CA MET A 1 42.97 -13.20 -6.38
C MET A 1 41.63 -12.73 -6.93
N GLY A 2 40.58 -12.77 -6.12
CA GLY A 2 39.26 -12.27 -6.53
C GLY A 2 39.27 -10.75 -6.41
N GLY A 3 39.15 -10.05 -7.54
CA GLY A 3 38.93 -8.61 -7.51
C GLY A 3 37.54 -8.36 -6.96
N THR A 4 37.43 -7.57 -5.90
CA THR A 4 36.15 -7.09 -5.37
C THR A 4 35.41 -6.41 -6.53
N MET A 5 34.28 -6.97 -6.97
CA MET A 5 33.44 -6.29 -7.96
C MET A 5 32.89 -5.03 -7.31
N ILE A 6 33.14 -3.88 -7.95
CA ILE A 6 32.68 -2.57 -7.47
C ILE A 6 31.35 -2.28 -8.16
N TYR A 7 30.28 -2.21 -7.37
CA TYR A 7 28.99 -1.72 -7.84
C TYR A 7 28.87 -0.22 -7.58
N THR A 8 28.21 0.49 -8.50
CA THR A 8 27.86 1.90 -8.30
C THR A 8 26.39 2.00 -7.92
N ILE A 9 26.10 2.48 -6.71
CA ILE A 9 24.75 2.76 -6.24
C ILE A 9 24.49 4.27 -6.37
N LYS A 10 23.41 4.66 -7.03
CA LYS A 10 23.02 6.07 -7.22
C LYS A 10 21.51 6.25 -7.29
N ASP A 11 21.07 7.50 -7.18
CA ASP A 11 19.67 7.87 -7.39
C ASP A 11 19.22 7.61 -8.83
N SER A 12 18.01 7.08 -8.98
CA SER A 12 17.30 7.03 -10.26
C SER A 12 16.76 8.42 -10.61
N GLU A 13 16.49 8.65 -11.89
CA GLU A 13 15.64 9.76 -12.31
C GLU A 13 14.19 9.59 -11.84
N ARG A 14 13.77 8.34 -11.56
CA ARG A 14 12.49 8.05 -10.93
C ARG A 14 12.54 8.41 -9.46
N LYS A 15 11.51 9.12 -9.00
CA LYS A 15 11.36 9.51 -7.60
C LYS A 15 11.38 8.28 -6.68
N ASP A 16 12.04 8.40 -5.53
CA ASP A 16 12.04 7.41 -4.46
C ASP A 16 12.68 6.06 -4.84
N ILE A 17 13.51 6.04 -5.90
CA ILE A 17 14.20 4.84 -6.40
C ILE A 17 15.73 5.02 -6.38
N LEU A 18 16.41 3.98 -5.90
CA LEU A 18 17.85 3.76 -5.95
C LEU A 18 18.18 2.68 -6.99
N GLU A 19 19.26 2.87 -7.72
CA GLU A 19 19.71 1.93 -8.75
C GLU A 19 21.16 1.52 -8.51
N ALA A 20 21.46 0.24 -8.74
CA ALA A 20 22.79 -0.33 -8.68
C ALA A 20 23.25 -0.77 -10.07
N TYR A 21 24.48 -0.36 -10.42
CA TYR A 21 25.09 -0.63 -11.72
C TYR A 21 26.40 -1.41 -11.56
N ASP A 22 26.64 -2.36 -12.46
CA ASP A 22 27.92 -3.07 -12.54
C ASP A 22 29.02 -2.21 -13.23
N LYS A 23 30.23 -2.77 -13.33
CA LYS A 23 31.39 -2.12 -13.97
C LYS A 23 31.18 -1.77 -15.46
N ASP A 24 30.28 -2.49 -16.12
CA ASP A 24 29.96 -2.34 -17.54
C ASP A 24 28.72 -1.42 -17.72
N ASN A 25 28.28 -0.76 -16.64
CA ASN A 25 27.14 0.14 -16.56
C ASN A 25 25.79 -0.54 -16.86
N ASN A 26 25.67 -1.85 -16.59
CA ASN A 26 24.39 -2.53 -16.62
C ASN A 26 23.66 -2.37 -15.29
N LEU A 27 22.34 -2.10 -15.34
CA LEU A 27 21.48 -2.08 -14.17
C LEU A 27 21.35 -3.50 -13.60
N VAL A 28 21.81 -3.70 -12.36
CA VAL A 28 21.84 -4.99 -11.66
C VAL A 28 21.02 -5.01 -10.37
N GLY A 29 20.55 -3.87 -9.88
CA GLY A 29 19.66 -3.81 -8.73
C GLY A 29 18.85 -2.53 -8.68
N GLU A 30 17.69 -2.61 -8.05
CA GLU A 30 16.77 -1.50 -7.81
C GLU A 30 16.28 -1.57 -6.36
N ALA A 31 16.14 -0.42 -5.73
CA ALA A 31 15.56 -0.31 -4.41
C ALA A 31 14.57 0.85 -4.35
N VAL A 32 13.47 0.64 -3.63
CA VAL A 32 12.46 1.65 -3.35
C VAL A 32 12.66 2.16 -1.92
N ILE A 33 12.53 3.46 -1.74
CA ILE A 33 12.42 4.11 -0.43
C ILE A 33 11.27 5.12 -0.46
N SER A 34 10.08 4.68 -0.09
CA SER A 34 8.87 5.49 -0.19
C SER A 34 8.39 5.90 1.20
N PRO A 35 8.71 7.12 1.67
CA PRO A 35 8.11 7.66 2.88
C PRO A 35 6.66 8.05 2.59
N PHE A 36 5.73 7.55 3.40
CA PHE A 36 4.35 7.99 3.40
C PHE A 36 3.85 8.06 4.84
N ARG A 37 2.93 8.99 5.08
CA ARG A 37 2.23 9.02 6.36
C ARG A 37 1.20 7.92 6.34
N ASP A 38 1.25 7.09 7.36
CA ASP A 38 0.29 6.00 7.48
C ASP A 38 -1.13 6.55 7.53
N SER A 39 -2.11 5.74 7.13
CA SER A 39 -3.51 6.06 7.45
C SER A 39 -3.60 6.25 8.96
N ASP A 40 -4.26 7.31 9.45
CA ASP A 40 -4.30 7.59 10.89
C ASP A 40 -5.25 6.64 11.66
N ILE A 41 -5.41 5.40 11.19
CA ILE A 41 -5.94 4.26 11.97
C ILE A 41 -5.17 4.10 13.29
N ASN A 42 -3.91 4.52 13.32
CA ASN A 42 -3.08 4.53 14.52
C ASN A 42 -3.41 5.74 15.41
N GLU A 43 -3.58 5.51 16.71
CA GLU A 43 -3.84 6.57 17.71
C GLU A 43 -2.76 7.67 17.78
N LYS A 44 -1.57 7.41 17.21
CA LYS A 44 -0.45 8.36 17.17
C LYS A 44 0.03 8.54 15.72
N PRO A 45 0.25 9.78 15.27
CA PRO A 45 0.85 10.06 13.97
C PRO A 45 2.20 9.33 13.83
N ARG A 46 2.34 8.55 12.76
CA ARG A 46 3.59 7.89 12.38
C ARG A 46 3.88 8.06 10.90
N LEU A 47 5.15 8.23 10.56
CA LEU A 47 5.65 8.18 9.19
C LEU A 47 6.22 6.78 8.93
N ASN A 48 5.66 6.10 7.95
CA ASN A 48 6.16 4.80 7.51
C ASN A 48 6.99 4.98 6.25
N ILE A 49 8.15 4.31 6.22
CA ILE A 49 9.04 4.28 5.07
C ILE A 49 8.97 2.87 4.51
N TYR A 50 8.24 2.69 3.42
CA TYR A 50 8.24 1.43 2.68
C TYR A 50 9.58 1.27 1.97
N ILE A 51 10.16 0.08 2.10
CA ILE A 51 11.36 -0.30 1.37
C ILE A 51 11.15 -1.60 0.62
N ASP A 52 11.80 -1.74 -0.52
CA ASP A 52 11.94 -3.00 -1.24
C ASP A 52 13.27 -2.99 -1.98
N ILE A 53 13.94 -4.15 -2.07
CA ILE A 53 15.24 -4.29 -2.72
C ILE A 53 15.20 -5.51 -3.62
N ASN A 54 15.34 -5.27 -4.92
CA ASN A 54 15.45 -6.30 -5.94
C ASN A 54 16.86 -6.25 -6.55
N VAL A 55 17.55 -7.39 -6.53
CA VAL A 55 18.88 -7.53 -7.14
C VAL A 55 18.83 -8.71 -8.11
N LYS A 56 19.31 -8.48 -9.33
CA LYS A 56 19.42 -9.52 -10.36
C LYS A 56 20.35 -10.63 -9.90
N ASP A 57 20.26 -11.79 -10.55
CA ASP A 57 21.16 -12.90 -10.27
C ASP A 57 22.57 -12.58 -10.79
N VAL A 58 23.42 -12.06 -9.90
CA VAL A 58 24.80 -11.66 -10.15
C VAL A 58 25.73 -12.24 -9.09
N GLU A 59 27.01 -12.37 -9.43
CA GLU A 59 28.04 -12.73 -8.46
C GLU A 59 28.01 -11.73 -7.28
N ASN A 60 27.94 -12.22 -6.04
CA ASN A 60 27.79 -11.40 -4.82
C ASN A 60 26.43 -10.67 -4.67
N LYS A 61 25.33 -11.21 -5.23
CA LYS A 61 23.95 -10.71 -5.03
C LYS A 61 23.64 -10.27 -3.60
N ILE A 62 24.01 -11.08 -2.59
CA ILE A 62 23.74 -10.78 -1.17
C ILE A 62 24.53 -9.57 -0.68
N GLU A 63 25.82 -9.47 -1.00
CA GLU A 63 26.65 -8.34 -0.61
C GLU A 63 26.16 -7.04 -1.25
N LEU A 64 25.73 -7.09 -2.52
CA LEU A 64 25.10 -5.95 -3.18
C LEU A 64 23.77 -5.57 -2.50
N LYS A 65 22.92 -6.55 -2.18
CA LYS A 65 21.66 -6.31 -1.46
C LYS A 65 21.90 -5.66 -0.10
N ASP A 66 22.96 -6.06 0.60
CA ASP A 66 23.39 -5.46 1.87
C ASP A 66 23.86 -4.02 1.70
N GLN A 67 24.68 -3.72 0.69
CA GLN A 67 25.12 -2.35 0.39
C GLN A 67 23.95 -1.42 0.06
N MET A 68 22.98 -1.91 -0.72
CA MET A 68 21.75 -1.16 -1.02
C MET A 68 20.91 -0.95 0.24
N PHE A 69 20.78 -1.96 1.11
CA PHE A 69 20.09 -1.85 2.38
C PHE A 69 20.72 -0.79 3.29
N ASP A 70 22.04 -0.76 3.39
CA ASP A 70 22.76 0.22 4.21
C ASP A 70 22.54 1.66 3.74
N GLU A 71 22.54 1.89 2.42
CA GLU A 71 22.25 3.21 1.84
C GLU A 71 20.79 3.61 2.08
N ILE A 72 19.83 2.69 1.99
CA ILE A 72 18.44 2.94 2.39
C ILE A 72 18.35 3.31 3.87
N MET A 73 18.96 2.53 4.77
CA MET A 73 18.92 2.81 6.21
C MET A 73 19.54 4.17 6.54
N LYS A 74 20.61 4.56 5.86
CA LYS A 74 21.22 5.90 5.99
C LYS A 74 20.23 7.00 5.61
N ARG A 75 19.49 6.83 4.51
CA ARG A 75 18.46 7.79 4.07
C ARG A 75 17.26 7.82 5.00
N SER A 76 16.79 6.65 5.47
CA SER A 76 15.72 6.55 6.46
C SER A 76 16.08 7.27 7.77
N ARG A 77 17.35 7.20 8.20
CA ARG A 77 17.84 7.99 9.35
C ARG A 77 17.77 9.49 9.08
N ALA A 78 18.15 9.96 7.90
CA ALA A 78 18.02 11.38 7.54
C ALA A 78 16.55 11.85 7.58
N ILE A 79 15.63 11.06 7.00
CA ILE A 79 14.19 11.34 7.06
C ILE A 79 13.70 11.39 8.51
N LYS A 80 14.15 10.46 9.37
CA LYS A 80 13.81 10.48 10.80
C LYS A 80 14.30 11.75 11.51
N GLU A 81 15.51 12.21 11.20
CA GLU A 81 16.05 13.45 11.76
C GLU A 81 15.29 14.70 11.28
N GLU A 82 14.66 14.67 10.10
CA GLU A 82 13.79 15.74 9.60
C GLU A 82 12.39 15.70 10.24
N ASN A 83 11.99 14.56 10.81
CA ASN A 83 10.65 14.30 11.33
C ASN A 83 10.67 13.91 12.82
N LYS A 84 11.45 14.61 13.65
CA LYS A 84 11.69 14.27 15.07
C LYS A 84 10.45 14.25 15.96
N ASP A 85 9.40 14.96 15.55
CA ASP A 85 8.18 15.13 16.35
C ASP A 85 7.19 13.97 16.19
N ILE A 86 7.46 13.02 15.27
CA ILE A 86 6.60 11.86 15.01
C ILE A 86 7.41 10.56 15.03
N ASP A 87 6.73 9.43 15.27
CA ASP A 87 7.37 8.12 15.15
C ASP A 87 7.70 7.86 13.67
N VAL A 88 8.91 7.40 13.36
CA VAL A 88 9.35 7.08 12.00
C VAL A 88 9.82 5.65 11.96
N ARG A 89 9.16 4.82 11.15
CA ARG A 89 9.44 3.39 11.02
C ARG A 89 9.79 3.04 9.59
N VAL A 90 10.67 2.07 9.45
CA VAL A 90 10.97 1.44 8.16
C VAL A 90 10.33 0.07 8.15
N TYR A 91 9.64 -0.27 7.06
CA TYR A 91 9.00 -1.56 6.92
C TYR A 91 9.07 -2.08 5.49
N HIS A 92 8.87 -3.39 5.35
CA HIS A 92 8.77 -4.09 4.08
C HIS A 92 7.61 -5.10 4.18
N CYS A 93 6.92 -5.35 3.07
CA CYS A 93 5.87 -6.35 2.99
C CYS A 93 6.35 -7.56 2.21
N CYS A 94 6.40 -8.72 2.87
CA CYS A 94 6.66 -9.99 2.19
C CYS A 94 5.35 -10.74 1.93
N PHE A 95 5.19 -11.30 0.73
CA PHE A 95 4.26 -12.41 0.56
C PHE A 95 4.71 -13.62 1.38
N SER A 96 3.75 -14.33 1.96
CA SER A 96 4.02 -15.42 2.92
C SER A 96 4.80 -16.60 2.32
N ASP A 97 4.79 -16.75 1.00
CA ASP A 97 5.53 -17.76 0.23
C ASP A 97 6.96 -17.34 -0.12
N ASN A 98 7.31 -16.05 -0.06
CA ASN A 98 8.66 -15.56 -0.32
C ASN A 98 9.57 -15.73 0.91
N LYS A 99 9.95 -16.98 1.18
CA LYS A 99 10.78 -17.35 2.34
C LYS A 99 12.18 -16.71 2.33
N GLU A 100 12.77 -16.51 1.15
CA GLU A 100 14.09 -15.87 1.01
C GLU A 100 14.05 -14.42 1.49
N ASN A 101 13.08 -13.62 1.03
CA ASN A 101 12.95 -12.24 1.50
C ASN A 101 12.59 -12.16 2.98
N ILE A 102 11.70 -13.03 3.47
CA ILE A 102 11.38 -13.09 4.89
C ILE A 102 12.66 -13.34 5.70
N ALA A 103 13.43 -14.38 5.37
CA ALA A 103 14.67 -14.70 6.08
C ALA A 103 15.70 -13.55 6.00
N TYR A 104 15.81 -12.91 4.83
CA TYR A 104 16.72 -11.78 4.64
C TYR A 104 16.38 -10.61 5.57
N TYR A 105 15.14 -10.11 5.56
CA TYR A 105 14.76 -8.97 6.39
C TYR A 105 14.71 -9.33 7.88
N SER A 106 14.25 -10.53 8.25
CA SER A 106 14.28 -11.01 9.63
C SER A 106 15.70 -11.16 10.19
N SER A 107 16.73 -11.25 9.35
CA SER A 107 18.13 -11.26 9.79
C SER A 107 18.68 -9.86 10.12
N LYS A 108 17.99 -8.78 9.72
CA LYS A 108 18.43 -7.40 9.94
C LYS A 108 18.01 -6.93 11.33
N GLU A 109 18.95 -6.33 12.06
CA GLU A 109 18.68 -5.81 13.39
C GLU A 109 17.53 -4.77 13.36
N GLY A 110 16.59 -4.91 14.30
CA GLY A 110 15.44 -4.01 14.43
C GLY A 110 14.23 -4.36 13.56
N PHE A 111 14.37 -5.25 12.56
CA PHE A 111 13.24 -5.75 11.78
C PHE A 111 12.57 -6.92 12.51
N ASN A 112 11.28 -6.76 12.81
CA ASN A 112 10.46 -7.77 13.48
C ASN A 112 9.18 -8.02 12.68
N HIS A 113 8.57 -9.19 12.87
CA HIS A 113 7.22 -9.43 12.36
C HIS A 113 6.23 -8.52 13.08
N ASP A 114 5.45 -7.74 12.32
CA ASP A 114 4.48 -6.78 12.84
C ASP A 114 3.06 -7.30 12.60
N GLU A 115 2.59 -7.23 11.35
CA GLU A 115 1.22 -7.57 10.98
C GLU A 115 1.16 -8.55 9.80
N GLY A 116 0.02 -9.23 9.67
CA GLY A 116 -0.30 -10.09 8.53
C GLY A 116 -1.53 -9.56 7.80
N MET A 117 -1.45 -9.49 6.47
CA MET A 117 -2.57 -9.11 5.62
C MET A 117 -3.06 -10.32 4.82
N HIS A 118 -4.37 -10.47 4.73
CA HIS A 118 -5.00 -11.46 3.85
C HIS A 118 -5.57 -10.77 2.61
N ILE A 119 -5.19 -11.27 1.44
CA ILE A 119 -5.84 -10.91 0.18
C ILE A 119 -6.94 -11.93 -0.07
N ILE A 120 -8.19 -11.50 -0.01
CA ILE A 120 -9.35 -12.35 -0.30
C ILE A 120 -9.72 -12.12 -1.77
N LYS A 121 -9.60 -13.18 -2.57
CA LYS A 121 -10.00 -13.18 -3.98
C LYS A 121 -11.20 -14.10 -4.16
N LYS A 122 -12.29 -13.55 -4.71
CA LYS A 122 -13.47 -14.32 -5.10
C LYS A 122 -13.71 -14.15 -6.59
N GLU A 123 -13.78 -15.25 -7.31
CA GLU A 123 -14.27 -15.26 -8.69
C GLU A 123 -15.81 -15.21 -8.64
N ILE A 124 -16.40 -14.24 -9.34
CA ILE A 124 -17.85 -14.07 -9.39
C ILE A 124 -18.36 -14.89 -10.59
N THR A 125 -18.73 -16.14 -10.33
CA THR A 125 -19.28 -17.07 -11.35
C THR A 125 -20.78 -17.30 -11.22
N GLU A 126 -21.38 -16.90 -10.09
CA GLU A 126 -22.80 -17.08 -9.81
C GLU A 126 -23.60 -15.83 -10.22
N GLU A 127 -24.63 -16.01 -11.05
CA GLU A 127 -25.46 -14.91 -11.58
C GLU A 127 -26.39 -14.27 -10.53
N SER A 128 -26.66 -14.94 -9.40
CA SER A 128 -27.49 -14.35 -8.35
C SER A 128 -27.10 -14.82 -6.96
N SER A 129 -26.84 -13.86 -6.08
CA SER A 129 -26.90 -14.05 -4.64
C SER A 129 -28.25 -13.50 -4.17
N GLN A 130 -29.02 -14.28 -3.44
CA GLN A 130 -30.21 -13.75 -2.76
C GLN A 130 -29.72 -12.83 -1.64
N ILE A 131 -29.95 -11.53 -1.79
CA ILE A 131 -29.84 -10.60 -0.67
C ILE A 131 -30.99 -10.95 0.26
N GLN A 132 -30.67 -11.29 1.51
CA GLN A 132 -31.70 -11.49 2.52
C GLN A 132 -32.30 -10.13 2.85
N ASP A 133 -33.62 -10.00 2.70
CA ASP A 133 -34.33 -8.81 3.16
C ASP A 133 -34.17 -8.67 4.68
N ILE A 134 -33.70 -7.51 5.12
CA ILE A 134 -33.59 -7.18 6.54
C ILE A 134 -34.63 -6.13 6.87
N ASN A 135 -35.57 -6.47 7.76
CA ASN A 135 -36.67 -5.57 8.13
C ASN A 135 -36.16 -4.19 8.57
N GLY A 136 -36.61 -3.14 7.87
CA GLY A 136 -36.26 -1.76 8.14
C GLY A 136 -34.91 -1.30 7.57
N ILE A 137 -34.22 -2.13 6.79
CA ILE A 137 -32.99 -1.75 6.11
C ILE A 137 -33.22 -1.79 4.59
N ASP A 138 -32.99 -0.65 3.95
CA ASP A 138 -33.02 -0.52 2.51
C ASP A 138 -31.59 -0.51 1.95
N PHE A 139 -31.29 -1.41 1.01
CA PHE A 139 -30.02 -1.41 0.30
C PHE A 139 -30.16 -0.59 -0.98
N VAL A 140 -29.36 0.47 -1.10
CA VAL A 140 -29.41 1.40 -2.23
C VAL A 140 -28.04 1.55 -2.88
N SER A 141 -28.02 1.67 -4.21
CA SER A 141 -26.82 2.09 -4.93
C SER A 141 -26.60 3.58 -4.70
N LEU A 142 -25.40 3.96 -4.27
CA LEU A 142 -25.02 5.37 -4.13
C LEU A 142 -24.22 5.79 -5.36
N GLU A 143 -24.75 6.77 -6.10
CA GLU A 143 -24.05 7.39 -7.21
C GLU A 143 -23.17 8.57 -6.76
N PHE A 144 -23.27 8.95 -5.47
CA PHE A 144 -22.55 10.06 -4.83
C PHE A 144 -22.69 11.41 -5.56
N ILE A 145 -23.83 11.64 -6.22
CA ILE A 145 -24.13 12.91 -6.87
C ILE A 145 -24.50 13.97 -5.83
N ASP A 146 -25.14 13.56 -4.74
CA ASP A 146 -25.51 14.42 -3.63
C ASP A 146 -24.35 14.56 -2.64
N GLU A 147 -23.94 15.81 -2.36
CA GLU A 147 -22.89 16.11 -1.39
C GLU A 147 -23.28 15.70 0.03
N ASP A 148 -24.58 15.72 0.37
CA ASP A 148 -25.06 15.28 1.68
C ASP A 148 -24.82 13.78 1.89
N GLU A 149 -25.04 12.96 0.86
CA GLU A 149 -24.77 11.51 0.91
C GLU A 149 -23.27 11.22 1.09
N ILE A 150 -22.38 11.98 0.42
CA ILE A 150 -20.93 11.82 0.62
C ILE A 150 -20.54 12.24 2.04
N LYS A 151 -21.12 13.32 2.58
CA LYS A 151 -20.87 13.74 3.98
C LYS A 151 -21.30 12.66 4.97
N GLN A 152 -22.50 12.12 4.83
CA GLN A 152 -22.97 11.04 5.67
C GLN A 152 -22.06 9.80 5.57
N LEU A 153 -21.56 9.48 4.38
CA LEU A 153 -20.59 8.40 4.20
C LEU A 153 -19.31 8.64 4.99
N VAL A 154 -18.69 9.81 4.81
CA VAL A 154 -17.45 10.22 5.50
C VAL A 154 -17.65 10.15 7.00
N GLU A 155 -18.76 10.69 7.50
CA GLU A 155 -19.07 10.68 8.93
C GLU A 155 -19.20 9.26 9.49
N LYS A 156 -19.85 8.34 8.76
CA LYS A 156 -20.05 6.97 9.22
C LYS A 156 -18.76 6.15 9.11
N GLN A 157 -17.98 6.32 8.05
CA GLN A 157 -16.65 5.70 7.94
C GLN A 157 -15.70 6.19 9.03
N ASN A 158 -15.68 7.49 9.34
CA ASN A 158 -14.82 8.06 10.36
C ASN A 158 -15.22 7.67 11.80
N LYS A 159 -16.38 7.03 12.00
CA LYS A 159 -16.72 6.35 13.27
C LYS A 159 -16.05 4.99 13.41
N VAL A 160 -15.70 4.34 12.31
CA VAL A 160 -15.09 3.01 12.26
C VAL A 160 -13.58 3.11 12.09
N PHE A 161 -13.13 4.03 11.23
CA PHE A 161 -11.73 4.28 10.92
C PHE A 161 -11.29 5.61 11.53
N VAL A 162 -10.21 5.59 12.31
CA VAL A 162 -9.73 6.78 13.04
C VAL A 162 -9.35 7.94 12.09
N CYS A 163 -8.89 7.64 10.88
CA CYS A 163 -8.86 8.57 9.75
C CYS A 163 -9.31 7.88 8.47
N GLY A 164 -10.63 7.83 8.30
CA GLY A 164 -11.23 7.49 7.01
C GLY A 164 -11.11 8.64 6.01
N TYR A 165 -11.76 8.49 4.86
CA TYR A 165 -11.64 9.45 3.79
C TYR A 165 -12.18 10.84 4.18
N SER A 166 -11.52 11.89 3.68
CA SER A 166 -12.15 13.20 3.61
C SER A 166 -13.17 13.26 2.46
N LEU A 167 -14.00 14.30 2.47
CA LEU A 167 -14.92 14.59 1.36
C LEU A 167 -14.16 14.72 0.03
N GLU A 168 -13.00 15.37 0.05
CA GLU A 168 -12.19 15.60 -1.14
C GLU A 168 -11.48 14.33 -1.62
N ASP A 169 -11.09 13.44 -0.70
CA ASP A 169 -10.51 12.14 -1.07
C ASP A 169 -11.52 11.29 -1.85
N LEU A 170 -12.77 11.21 -1.38
CA LEU A 170 -13.82 10.46 -2.08
C LEU A 170 -14.20 11.09 -3.42
N LYS A 171 -14.25 12.42 -3.51
CA LYS A 171 -14.46 13.13 -4.78
C LYS A 171 -13.34 12.82 -5.77
N LYS A 172 -12.09 12.84 -5.32
CA LYS A 172 -10.93 12.52 -6.14
C LYS A 172 -10.96 11.06 -6.60
N LEU A 173 -11.14 10.11 -5.67
CA LEU A 173 -11.27 8.69 -5.95
C LEU A 173 -12.33 8.40 -7.02
N ARG A 174 -13.50 9.03 -6.90
CA ARG A 174 -14.58 8.96 -7.89
C ARG A 174 -14.16 9.50 -9.26
N SER A 175 -13.48 10.64 -9.29
CA SER A 175 -13.10 11.28 -10.55
C SER A 175 -12.04 10.50 -11.32
N GLU A 176 -11.20 9.75 -10.60
CA GLU A 176 -10.06 9.03 -11.16
C GLU A 176 -10.38 7.57 -11.49
N ASN A 177 -11.48 7.02 -10.96
CA ASN A 177 -11.80 5.59 -11.08
C ASN A 177 -13.26 5.34 -11.45
N GLN A 178 -13.50 4.25 -12.18
CA GLN A 178 -14.84 3.67 -12.18
C GLN A 178 -15.07 3.08 -10.79
N TRP A 179 -16.20 3.40 -10.17
CA TRP A 179 -16.55 2.83 -8.87
C TRP A 179 -18.04 2.51 -8.77
N PHE A 180 -18.38 1.71 -7.77
CA PHE A 180 -19.74 1.33 -7.44
C PHE A 180 -19.86 1.32 -5.92
N SER A 181 -20.99 1.77 -5.37
CA SER A 181 -21.21 1.78 -3.93
C SER A 181 -22.60 1.31 -3.59
N ILE A 182 -22.67 0.45 -2.58
CA ILE A 182 -23.93 0.02 -1.96
C ILE A 182 -23.93 0.55 -0.55
N ALA A 183 -25.01 1.24 -0.16
CA ALA A 183 -25.26 1.62 1.22
C ALA A 183 -26.50 0.91 1.77
N ALA A 184 -26.43 0.58 3.05
CA ALA A 184 -27.57 0.20 3.87
C ALA A 184 -28.13 1.46 4.54
N LYS A 185 -29.41 1.75 4.34
CA LYS A 185 -30.14 2.86 4.98
C LYS A 185 -31.18 2.33 5.97
N HIS A 186 -31.30 2.96 7.14
CA HIS A 186 -32.41 2.73 8.08
C HIS A 186 -33.01 4.09 8.44
N LYS A 187 -34.28 4.31 8.07
CA LYS A 187 -34.97 5.61 8.20
C LYS A 187 -34.18 6.76 7.54
N ASP A 188 -33.79 6.56 6.28
CA ASP A 188 -33.02 7.49 5.45
C ASP A 188 -31.57 7.78 5.88
N GLU A 189 -31.11 7.28 7.03
CA GLU A 189 -29.72 7.39 7.45
C GLU A 189 -28.87 6.22 6.96
N ILE A 190 -27.67 6.53 6.44
CA ILE A 190 -26.66 5.51 6.14
C ILE A 190 -26.17 4.86 7.45
N ILE A 191 -26.23 3.53 7.51
CA ILE A 191 -25.76 2.71 8.63
C ILE A 191 -24.62 1.75 8.25
N GLY A 192 -24.35 1.58 6.96
CA GLY A 192 -23.23 0.81 6.45
C GLY A 192 -23.04 1.06 4.95
N ASN A 193 -21.81 0.88 4.47
CA ASN A 193 -21.50 1.03 3.06
C ASN A 193 -20.39 0.09 2.61
N ILE A 194 -20.42 -0.22 1.32
CA ILE A 194 -19.33 -0.88 0.61
C ILE A 194 -19.04 -0.02 -0.62
N VAL A 195 -17.80 0.42 -0.76
CA VAL A 195 -17.31 1.05 -2.00
C VAL A 195 -16.48 0.01 -2.73
N ILE A 196 -16.69 -0.10 -4.04
CA ILE A 196 -15.97 -1.00 -4.93
C ILE A 196 -15.34 -0.16 -6.02
N ILE A 197 -14.01 -0.13 -6.08
CA ILE A 197 -13.24 0.46 -7.17
C ILE A 197 -13.13 -0.58 -8.27
N VAL A 198 -13.65 -0.25 -9.45
CA VAL A 198 -13.58 -1.10 -10.64
C VAL A 198 -12.34 -0.71 -11.43
N LYS A 199 -11.46 -1.68 -11.61
CA LYS A 199 -10.25 -1.56 -12.45
C LYS A 199 -10.36 -2.48 -13.65
N GLU A 200 -9.55 -2.20 -14.65
CA GLU A 200 -9.47 -2.95 -15.90
C GLU A 200 -8.00 -3.30 -16.16
N ASP A 201 -7.72 -4.55 -16.51
CA ASP A 201 -6.36 -4.99 -16.87
C ASP A 201 -6.07 -4.73 -18.36
N GLU A 202 -4.83 -5.00 -18.79
CA GLU A 202 -4.39 -4.84 -20.18
C GLU A 202 -5.15 -5.72 -21.19
N LEU A 203 -5.89 -6.72 -20.70
CA LEU A 203 -6.71 -7.64 -21.49
C LEU A 203 -8.20 -7.25 -21.48
N ASN A 204 -8.54 -6.08 -20.93
CA ASN A 204 -9.90 -5.58 -20.73
C ASN A 204 -10.76 -6.42 -19.75
N ASN A 205 -10.13 -7.21 -18.87
CA ASN A 205 -10.86 -7.88 -17.78
C ASN A 205 -11.10 -6.88 -16.65
N LYS A 206 -12.36 -6.77 -16.21
CA LYS A 206 -12.73 -5.92 -15.07
C LYS A 206 -12.65 -6.69 -13.76
N TYR A 207 -12.13 -6.02 -12.73
CA TYR A 207 -12.08 -6.55 -11.37
C TYR A 207 -12.38 -5.45 -10.35
N GLY A 208 -13.05 -5.82 -9.26
CA GLY A 208 -13.40 -4.92 -8.17
C GLY A 208 -12.43 -5.03 -7.00
N TRP A 209 -12.03 -3.88 -6.45
CA TRP A 209 -11.35 -3.76 -5.17
C TRP A 209 -12.32 -3.13 -4.19
N VAL A 210 -12.55 -3.81 -3.06
CA VAL A 210 -13.34 -3.28 -1.94
C VAL A 210 -12.39 -2.62 -0.95
#